data_AF-A0A7V0SCQ8-F1
#
_entry.id   AF-A0A7V0SCQ8-F1
#
_cell.length_a   1.000
_cell.length_b   1.000
_cell.length_c   1.000
_cell.angle_alpha   90.00
_cell.angle_beta   90.00
_cell.angle_gamma   90.00
#
_symmetry.space_group_name_H-M   'P 1'
#
loop_
_entity.id
_entity.type
_entity.pdbx_description
1 polymer ?
#
loop_
_entity_poly.entity_id
_entity_poly.type
_entity_poly.pdbx_seq_one_letter_code
_entity_poly.pdbx_strand_id
1 'polypeptide(L)'
;MGTQGVYRELSKKLLMENSEILPEIWRVLCDEDEAALINAMPASAEALAGRFGLPVEAAREKLDALFKRGVVFEQVKDGVVQYRMPRHVVQFHDATLLWEDAPEKMTELWVRF
;
A
#
# COMPACT_ATOMS: atom_id res chain seq x y z
N MET A 1 -10.44 -3.05 -16.65
CA MET A 1 -10.29 -3.63 -15.29
C MET A 1 -10.89 -2.61 -14.34
N GLY A 2 -12.00 -2.93 -13.68
CA GLY A 2 -12.71 -1.97 -12.84
C GLY A 2 -11.90 -1.59 -11.59
N THR A 3 -12.13 -0.39 -11.07
CA THR A 3 -11.56 0.18 -9.83
C THR A 3 -11.52 -0.78 -8.65
N GLN A 4 -12.44 -1.76 -8.56
CA GLN A 4 -12.39 -2.78 -7.51
C GLN A 4 -11.22 -3.76 -7.64
N GLY A 5 -10.72 -4.00 -8.85
CA GLY A 5 -9.73 -5.05 -9.11
C GLY A 5 -8.39 -4.79 -8.43
N VAL A 6 -7.88 -3.56 -8.51
CA VAL A 6 -6.55 -3.21 -7.98
C VAL A 6 -6.49 -3.37 -6.45
N TYR A 7 -7.54 -2.94 -5.73
CA TYR A 7 -7.62 -3.06 -4.27
C TYR A 7 -7.94 -4.49 -3.81
N ARG A 8 -8.67 -5.27 -4.62
CA ARG A 8 -8.86 -6.72 -4.35
C ARG A 8 -7.54 -7.48 -4.47
N GLU A 9 -6.70 -7.16 -5.44
CA GLU A 9 -5.36 -7.77 -5.54
C GLU A 9 -4.47 -7.44 -4.34
N LEU A 10 -4.53 -6.21 -3.81
CA LEU A 10 -3.84 -5.86 -2.56
C LEU A 10 -4.37 -6.68 -1.38
N SER A 11 -5.69 -6.82 -1.28
CA SER A 11 -6.35 -7.59 -0.22
C SER A 11 -5.98 -9.08 -0.29
N LYS A 12 -5.91 -9.64 -1.50
CA LYS A 12 -5.48 -11.02 -1.75
C LYS A 12 -4.05 -11.28 -1.26
N LYS A 13 -3.13 -10.33 -1.43
CA LYS A 13 -1.75 -10.46 -0.93
C LYS A 13 -1.65 -10.46 0.59
N LEU A 14 -2.70 -10.03 1.29
CA LEU A 14 -2.86 -10.16 2.74
C LEU A 14 -3.70 -11.39 3.14
N LEU A 15 -4.02 -12.29 2.19
CA LEU A 15 -4.87 -13.48 2.37
C LEU A 15 -6.32 -13.15 2.76
N MET A 16 -6.83 -12.02 2.25
CA MET A 16 -8.17 -11.51 2.54
C MET A 16 -8.97 -11.26 1.26
N GLU A 17 -8.88 -12.14 0.27
CA GLU A 17 -9.51 -11.96 -1.05
C GLU A 17 -11.05 -11.89 -1.01
N ASN A 18 -11.66 -12.48 0.01
CA ASN A 18 -13.11 -12.54 0.19
C ASN A 18 -13.65 -11.41 1.08
N SER A 19 -12.77 -10.55 1.60
CA SER A 19 -13.19 -9.42 2.43
C SER A 19 -13.88 -8.35 1.58
N GLU A 20 -15.05 -7.89 2.01
CA GLU A 20 -15.72 -6.72 1.42
C GLU A 20 -15.18 -5.39 1.99
N ILE A 21 -14.59 -5.41 3.18
CA ILE A 21 -14.15 -4.21 3.92
C ILE A 21 -12.71 -3.81 3.56
N LEU A 22 -11.78 -4.77 3.51
CA LEU A 22 -10.36 -4.48 3.22
C LEU A 22 -10.11 -3.69 1.93
N PRO A 23 -10.82 -3.94 0.80
CA PRO A 23 -10.70 -3.07 -0.38
C PRO A 23 -11.16 -1.63 -0.14
N GLU A 24 -12.12 -1.40 0.76
CA GLU A 24 -12.56 -0.05 1.16
C GLU A 24 -11.47 0.64 1.99
N ILE A 25 -10.83 -0.10 2.90
CA ILE A 25 -9.70 0.41 3.70
C ILE A 25 -8.56 0.85 2.76
N TRP A 26 -8.22 0.03 1.77
CA TRP A 26 -7.23 0.38 0.76
C TRP A 26 -7.56 1.66 -0.02
N ARG A 27 -8.84 1.87 -0.38
CA ARG A 27 -9.29 3.10 -1.07
C ARG A 27 -9.16 4.36 -0.22
N VAL A 28 -9.23 4.23 1.10
CA VAL A 28 -9.02 5.36 2.01
C VAL A 28 -7.52 5.69 2.10
N LEU A 29 -6.68 4.66 2.02
CA LEU A 29 -5.23 4.80 2.21
C LEU A 29 -4.47 5.17 0.95
N CYS A 30 -4.96 4.83 -0.25
CA CYS A 30 -4.26 5.11 -1.49
C CYS A 30 -5.22 5.23 -2.67
N ASP A 31 -4.82 6.00 -3.68
CA ASP A 31 -5.52 6.07 -4.95
C ASP A 31 -5.20 4.85 -5.86
N GLU A 32 -5.79 4.79 -7.05
CA GLU A 32 -5.62 3.63 -7.95
C GLU A 32 -4.18 3.50 -8.48
N ASP A 33 -3.50 4.61 -8.75
CA ASP A 33 -2.13 4.63 -9.26
C ASP A 33 -1.16 4.18 -8.18
N GLU A 34 -1.35 4.67 -6.96
CA GLU A 34 -0.64 4.24 -5.78
C GLU A 34 -0.90 2.77 -5.46
N ALA A 35 -2.15 2.31 -5.56
CA ALA A 35 -2.49 0.90 -5.36
C ALA A 35 -1.82 0.00 -6.41
N ALA A 36 -1.75 0.45 -7.66
CA ALA A 36 -1.01 -0.24 -8.72
C ALA A 36 0.50 -0.30 -8.41
N LEU A 37 1.06 0.80 -7.89
CA LEU A 37 2.46 0.89 -7.47
C LEU A 37 2.77 -0.06 -6.30
N ILE A 38 1.92 -0.11 -5.26
CA ILE A 38 2.03 -1.10 -4.17
C ILE A 38 1.91 -2.52 -4.72
N ASN A 39 1.03 -2.74 -5.70
CA ASN A 39 0.89 -4.05 -6.33
C ASN A 39 2.13 -4.51 -7.11
N ALA A 40 3.01 -3.61 -7.51
CA ALA A 40 4.26 -3.94 -8.18
C ALA A 40 5.40 -4.31 -7.22
N MET A 41 5.19 -4.19 -5.91
CA MET A 41 6.18 -4.51 -4.88
C MET A 41 6.25 -6.04 -4.60
N PRO A 42 7.41 -6.56 -4.13
CA PRO A 42 8.61 -5.83 -3.71
C PRO A 42 9.48 -5.32 -4.87
N ALA A 43 9.96 -4.08 -4.78
CA ALA A 43 10.79 -3.43 -5.81
C ALA A 43 11.56 -2.22 -5.26
N SER A 44 12.67 -1.81 -5.89
CA SER A 44 13.34 -0.54 -5.57
C SER A 44 12.61 0.66 -6.17
N ALA A 45 12.93 1.86 -5.70
CA ALA A 45 12.36 3.10 -6.26
C ALA A 45 12.67 3.25 -7.76
N GLU A 46 13.88 2.89 -8.20
CA GLU A 46 14.31 2.94 -9.59
C GLU A 46 13.54 1.95 -10.46
N ALA A 47 13.29 0.74 -9.96
CA ALA A 47 12.52 -0.27 -10.68
C ALA A 47 11.03 0.15 -10.82
N LEU A 48 10.45 0.74 -9.77
CA LEU A 48 9.09 1.28 -9.83
C LEU A 48 9.02 2.48 -10.77
N ALA A 49 9.97 3.42 -10.68
CA ALA A 49 10.06 4.57 -11.57
C ALA A 49 10.09 4.14 -13.05
N GLY A 50 10.96 3.18 -13.39
CA GLY A 50 11.06 2.64 -14.75
C GLY A 50 9.78 1.94 -15.21
N ARG A 51 9.12 1.17 -14.33
CA ARG A 51 7.88 0.44 -14.65
C ARG A 51 6.69 1.37 -14.90
N PHE A 52 6.60 2.46 -14.15
CA PHE A 52 5.46 3.40 -14.20
C PHE A 52 5.75 4.66 -15.02
N GLY A 53 6.94 4.77 -15.62
CA GLY A 53 7.33 5.94 -16.42
C GLY A 53 7.46 7.22 -15.60
N LEU A 54 7.78 7.10 -14.32
CA LEU A 54 7.92 8.21 -13.39
C LEU A 54 9.39 8.64 -13.25
N PRO A 55 9.69 9.91 -12.95
CA PRO A 55 10.97 10.30 -12.39
C PRO A 55 11.25 9.54 -11.08
N VAL A 56 12.50 9.14 -10.84
CA VAL A 56 12.88 8.40 -9.62
C VAL A 56 12.54 9.19 -8.36
N GLU A 57 12.77 10.51 -8.36
CA GLU A 57 12.42 11.36 -7.20
C GLU A 57 10.91 11.41 -6.95
N ALA A 58 10.09 11.48 -7.99
CA ALA A 58 8.63 11.41 -7.85
C ALA A 58 8.17 10.05 -7.31
N ALA A 59 8.84 8.96 -7.70
CA ALA A 59 8.58 7.64 -7.12
C ALA A 59 8.95 7.59 -5.64
N ARG A 60 10.09 8.17 -5.24
CA ARG A 60 10.53 8.27 -3.83
C ARG A 60 9.56 9.08 -2.99
N GLU A 61 9.10 10.24 -3.48
CA GLU A 61 8.10 11.06 -2.80
C GLU A 61 6.79 10.29 -2.57
N LYS A 62 6.31 9.56 -3.58
CA LYS A 62 5.13 8.68 -3.45
C LYS A 62 5.37 7.58 -2.42
N LEU A 63 6.54 6.95 -2.42
CA LEU A 63 6.88 5.88 -1.48
C LEU A 63 6.96 6.39 -0.04
N ASP A 64 7.51 7.59 0.19
CA ASP A 64 7.54 8.24 1.51
C ASP A 64 6.12 8.57 2.02
N ALA A 65 5.26 9.11 1.14
CA ALA A 65 3.86 9.35 1.49
C ALA A 65 3.08 8.05 1.81
N LEU A 66 3.38 6.96 1.10
CA LEU A 66 2.78 5.65 1.36
C LEU A 66 3.34 4.98 2.63
N PHE A 67 4.61 5.23 2.95
CA PHE A 67 5.21 4.79 4.21
C PHE A 67 4.52 5.45 5.40
N LYS A 68 4.29 6.77 5.36
CA LYS A 68 3.58 7.51 6.43
C LYS A 68 2.14 7.01 6.65
N ARG A 69 1.50 6.52 5.58
CA ARG A 69 0.16 5.91 5.63
C ARG A 69 0.17 4.44 6.08
N GLY A 70 1.33 3.89 6.43
CA GLY A 70 1.48 2.52 6.94
C GLY A 70 1.31 1.42 5.90
N VAL A 71 1.36 1.76 4.60
CA VAL A 71 1.05 0.80 3.52
C VAL A 71 2.26 0.34 2.71
N VAL A 72 3.42 0.94 2.95
CA VAL A 72 4.70 0.60 2.32
C VAL A 72 5.78 0.60 3.38
N PHE A 73 6.75 -0.31 3.28
CA PHE A 73 7.89 -0.42 4.18
C PHE A 73 9.16 -0.70 3.41
N GLU A 74 10.27 -0.13 3.88
CA GLU A 74 11.59 -0.47 3.37
C GLU A 74 12.04 -1.85 3.87
N GLN A 75 12.84 -2.51 3.04
CA GLN A 75 13.62 -3.69 3.36
C GLN A 75 14.92 -3.67 2.57
N VAL A 76 16.00 -4.15 3.15
CA VAL A 76 17.26 -4.35 2.43
C VAL A 76 17.32 -5.79 1.95
N LYS A 77 17.49 -5.98 0.65
CA LYS A 77 17.71 -7.28 0.03
C LYS A 77 18.93 -7.20 -0.89
N ASP A 78 19.91 -8.07 -0.65
CA ASP A 78 21.16 -8.13 -1.43
C ASP A 78 21.89 -6.78 -1.53
N GLY A 79 21.87 -6.00 -0.43
CA GLY A 79 22.50 -4.67 -0.37
C GLY A 79 21.71 -3.54 -1.05
N VAL A 80 20.52 -3.84 -1.59
CA VAL A 80 19.64 -2.87 -2.27
C VAL A 80 18.42 -2.59 -1.41
N VAL A 81 18.07 -1.32 -1.25
CA VAL A 81 16.82 -0.90 -0.61
C VAL A 81 15.65 -1.21 -1.55
N GLN A 82 14.70 -2.00 -1.06
CA GLN A 82 13.45 -2.30 -1.72
C GLN A 82 12.29 -1.89 -0.84
N TYR A 83 11.17 -1.60 -1.47
CA TYR A 83 9.91 -1.29 -0.83
C TYR A 83 9.00 -2.51 -0.91
N ARG A 84 8.24 -2.77 0.14
CA ARG A 84 7.28 -3.87 0.25
C ARG A 84 5.99 -3.41 0.91
N MET A 85 4.93 -4.18 0.69
CA MET A 85 3.67 -4.03 1.41
C MET A 85 3.74 -4.65 2.83
N PRO A 86 2.73 -4.42 3.69
CA PRO A 86 2.58 -5.16 4.94
C PRO A 86 2.60 -6.67 4.71
N ARG A 87 3.18 -7.42 5.64
CA ARG A 87 3.34 -8.88 5.51
C ARG A 87 2.06 -9.65 5.82
N HIS A 88 1.19 -9.08 6.65
CA HIS A 88 -0.07 -9.68 7.08
C HIS A 88 -1.01 -8.59 7.57
N VAL A 89 -2.29 -8.94 7.71
CA VAL A 89 -3.35 -7.98 8.07
C VAL A 89 -3.10 -7.30 9.41
N VAL A 90 -2.53 -7.98 10.41
CA VAL A 90 -2.22 -7.36 11.72
C VAL A 90 -1.20 -6.24 11.59
N GLN A 91 -0.11 -6.42 10.81
CA GLN A 91 0.84 -5.34 10.55
C GLN A 91 0.19 -4.18 9.81
N PHE A 92 -0.71 -4.50 8.87
CA PHE A 92 -1.42 -3.48 8.10
C PHE A 92 -2.35 -2.64 8.98
N HIS A 93 -3.16 -3.30 9.82
CA HIS A 93 -3.99 -2.67 10.84
C HIS A 93 -3.15 -1.76 11.74
N ASP A 94 -2.14 -2.32 12.41
CA ASP A 94 -1.37 -1.57 13.40
C ASP A 94 -0.63 -0.39 12.77
N ALA A 95 -0.04 -0.56 11.59
CA ALA A 95 0.69 0.52 10.93
C ALA A 95 -0.22 1.64 10.42
N THR A 96 -1.41 1.31 9.92
CA THR A 96 -2.34 2.34 9.42
C THR A 96 -2.96 3.16 10.56
N LEU A 97 -3.14 2.58 11.75
CA LEU A 97 -3.57 3.31 12.95
C LEU A 97 -2.55 4.33 13.47
N LEU A 98 -1.27 4.20 13.08
CA LEU A 98 -0.22 5.16 13.45
C LEU A 98 -0.18 6.40 12.54
N TRP A 99 -1.00 6.44 11.48
CA TRP A 99 -1.05 7.59 10.58
C TRP A 99 -1.83 8.74 11.24
N GLU A 100 -1.12 9.81 11.60
CA GLU A 100 -1.67 10.97 12.35
C GLU A 100 -2.83 11.67 11.62
N ASP A 101 -2.78 11.75 10.29
CA ASP A 101 -3.81 12.39 9.46
C ASP A 101 -4.88 11.41 8.95
N ALA A 102 -4.98 10.23 9.56
CA ALA A 102 -5.94 9.23 9.13
C ALA A 102 -7.38 9.74 9.27
N PRO A 103 -8.21 9.64 8.21
CA PRO A 103 -9.60 10.04 8.29
C PRO A 103 -10.37 9.08 9.20
N GLU A 104 -11.35 9.59 9.93
CA GLU A 104 -12.21 8.82 10.85
C GLU A 104 -12.81 7.56 10.20
N LYS A 105 -13.19 7.67 8.92
CA LYS A 105 -13.69 6.56 8.10
C LYS A 105 -12.75 5.35 8.09
N MET A 106 -11.43 5.54 8.15
CA MET A 106 -10.47 4.43 8.22
C MET A 106 -10.66 3.62 9.50
N THR A 107 -10.77 4.31 10.65
CA THR A 107 -10.99 3.69 11.96
C THR A 107 -12.34 2.96 12.00
N GLU A 108 -13.39 3.57 11.46
CA GLU A 108 -14.72 2.94 11.36
C GLU A 108 -14.68 1.63 10.54
N LEU A 109 -13.92 1.62 9.44
CA LEU A 109 -13.77 0.42 8.62
C LEU A 109 -13.00 -0.67 9.36
N TRP A 110 -11.95 -0.31 10.10
CA TRP A 110 -11.21 -1.28 10.93
C TRP A 110 -12.04 -1.87 12.06
N VAL A 111 -12.92 -1.09 12.69
CA VAL A 111 -13.84 -1.61 13.72
C VAL A 111 -14.86 -2.60 13.15
N ARG A 112 -15.21 -2.47 11.87
CA ARG A 112 -16.18 -3.35 11.19
C ARG A 112 -15.55 -4.62 10.60
N PHE A 113 -14.23 -4.63 10.40
CA PHE A 113 -13.47 -5.73 9.82
C PHE A 113 -13.27 -6.85 10.85
#